data_AF-A0A383AEA2-F1
#
_entry.id   AF-A0A383AEA2-F1
#
_cell.length_a   1.000
_cell.length_b   1.000
_cell.length_c   1.000
_cell.angle_alpha   90.00
_cell.angle_beta   90.00
_cell.angle_gamma   90.00
#
_symmetry.space_group_name_H-M   'P 1'
#
loop_
_entity.id
_entity.type
_entity.pdbx_description
1 polymer ?
#
loop_
_entity_poly.entity_id
_entity_poly.type
_entity_poly.pdbx_seq_one_letter_code
_entity_poly.pdbx_strand_id
1 'polypeptide(L)'
;MDFELNDNNFIPNLFGVDDKNIQIIEKVNNVQIKYRGNKIKIIGTKSSIIETKEEILILFEQAKKGVDIDEDKIMETRSMKILETDPDDQMNLFFQTKKRKILPRSQNQKNYFELLNSKDIVFAYGPAGTGKTFLAVAKAVASLQQGLVKKIILSRPAV
;
A
#
# COMPACT_ATOMS: atom_id res chain seq x y z
N MET A 1 16.33 11.17 13.16
CA MET A 1 17.41 10.30 12.66
C MET A 1 17.90 10.86 11.35
N ASP A 2 19.21 10.95 11.16
CA ASP A 2 19.84 11.44 9.94
C ASP A 2 20.51 10.27 9.22
N PHE A 3 20.37 10.20 7.89
CA PHE A 3 21.07 9.22 7.04
C PHE A 3 21.26 9.77 5.62
N GLU A 4 22.13 9.12 4.85
CA GLU A 4 22.47 9.52 3.49
C GLU A 4 22.10 8.44 2.47
N LEU A 5 21.65 8.87 1.29
CA LEU A 5 21.48 8.01 0.13
C LEU A 5 22.76 8.05 -0.73
N ASN A 6 23.20 6.89 -1.21
CA ASN A 6 24.51 6.75 -1.86
C ASN A 6 24.51 7.19 -3.34
N ASP A 7 23.37 7.54 -3.93
CA ASP A 7 23.27 7.94 -5.35
C ASP A 7 22.21 9.03 -5.56
N ASN A 8 22.64 10.18 -6.05
CA ASN A 8 21.78 11.35 -6.26
C ASN A 8 20.86 11.22 -7.48
N ASN A 9 21.18 10.36 -8.45
CA ASN A 9 20.45 10.28 -9.72
C ASN A 9 19.04 9.71 -9.56
N PHE A 10 18.82 8.89 -8.52
CA PHE A 10 17.55 8.23 -8.25
C PHE A 10 16.68 8.97 -7.23
N ILE A 11 17.21 10.04 -6.63
CA ILE A 11 16.48 10.88 -5.68
C ILE A 11 15.25 11.55 -6.32
N PRO A 12 15.32 12.12 -7.53
CA PRO A 12 14.14 12.73 -8.16
C PRO A 12 13.00 11.72 -8.38
N ASN A 13 13.33 10.49 -8.79
CA ASN A 13 12.34 9.42 -8.96
C ASN A 13 11.70 9.05 -7.62
N LEU A 14 12.51 8.92 -6.56
CA LEU A 14 12.01 8.64 -5.21
C LEU A 14 11.10 9.74 -4.68
N PHE A 15 11.46 11.02 -4.86
CA PHE A 15 10.72 12.16 -4.31
C PHE A 15 9.47 12.49 -5.13
N GLY A 16 9.48 12.14 -6.41
CA GLY A 16 8.39 12.42 -7.33
C GLY A 16 8.31 13.90 -7.69
N VAL A 17 7.36 14.24 -8.55
CA VAL A 17 7.08 15.62 -8.96
C VAL A 17 6.60 16.43 -7.76
N ASP A 18 7.17 17.62 -7.55
CA ASP A 18 6.85 18.53 -6.44
C ASP A 18 6.89 17.88 -5.05
N ASP A 19 7.80 16.93 -4.85
CA ASP A 19 7.97 16.14 -3.61
C ASP A 19 6.73 15.36 -3.17
N LYS A 20 5.83 15.06 -4.11
CA LYS A 20 4.56 14.41 -3.82
C LYS A 20 4.73 13.08 -3.08
N ASN A 21 5.75 12.29 -3.44
CA ASN A 21 5.99 11.00 -2.81
C ASN A 21 6.47 11.16 -1.36
N ILE A 22 7.33 12.15 -1.09
CA ILE A 22 7.76 12.45 0.28
C ILE A 22 6.59 12.87 1.15
N GLN A 23 5.72 13.75 0.64
CA GLN A 23 4.51 14.16 1.37
C GLN A 23 3.57 12.98 1.67
N ILE A 24 3.49 12.01 0.76
CA ILE A 24 2.72 10.78 1.00
C ILE A 24 3.38 9.98 2.12
N ILE A 25 4.69 9.70 2.03
CA ILE A 25 5.43 8.92 3.04
C ILE A 25 5.32 9.56 4.43
N GLU A 26 5.45 10.90 4.52
CA GLU A 26 5.24 11.67 5.75
C GLU A 26 3.84 11.43 6.35
N LYS A 27 2.79 11.61 5.53
CA LYS A 27 1.41 11.45 5.97
C LYS A 27 1.11 10.04 6.43
N VAL A 28 1.56 9.03 5.69
CA VAL A 28 1.20 7.66 6.04
C VAL A 28 1.95 7.21 7.30
N ASN A 29 3.22 7.57 7.46
CA ASN A 29 4.03 7.17 8.62
C ASN A 29 3.91 8.10 9.83
N ASN A 30 3.18 9.22 9.70
CA ASN A 30 3.03 10.23 10.74
C ASN A 30 4.39 10.77 11.24
N VAL A 31 5.25 11.14 10.28
CA VAL A 31 6.59 11.69 10.51
C VAL A 31 6.79 12.96 9.68
N GLN A 32 7.78 13.75 10.07
CA GLN A 32 8.29 14.86 9.27
C GLN A 32 9.64 14.48 8.66
N ILE A 33 9.79 14.67 7.36
CA ILE A 33 10.98 14.39 6.57
C ILE A 33 11.56 15.73 6.11
N LYS A 34 12.79 16.02 6.50
CA LYS A 34 13.58 17.13 5.97
C LYS A 34 14.72 16.56 5.15
N TYR A 35 15.00 17.13 3.99
CA TYR A 35 16.08 16.64 3.16
C TYR A 35 16.89 17.79 2.55
N ARG A 36 18.15 17.50 2.21
CA ARG A 36 19.03 18.41 1.46
C ARG A 36 19.98 17.57 0.59
N GLY A 37 19.67 17.47 -0.70
CA GLY A 37 20.36 16.52 -1.59
C GLY A 37 20.09 15.08 -1.14
N ASN A 38 21.15 14.29 -0.93
CA ASN A 38 21.06 12.93 -0.40
C ASN A 38 20.92 12.81 1.11
N LYS A 39 21.03 13.91 1.87
CA LYS A 39 20.88 13.89 3.33
C LYS A 39 19.41 13.95 3.70
N ILE A 40 18.92 12.92 4.38
CA ILE A 40 17.53 12.81 4.85
C ILE A 40 17.50 12.78 6.37
N LYS A 41 16.62 13.60 6.93
CA LYS A 41 16.33 13.73 8.36
C LYS A 41 14.88 13.38 8.63
N ILE A 42 14.65 12.33 9.40
CA ILE A 42 13.30 11.90 9.82
C ILE A 42 13.06 12.30 11.28
N ILE A 43 11.93 12.93 11.55
CA ILE A 43 11.49 13.41 12.86
C ILE A 43 10.13 12.78 13.16
N GLY A 44 9.99 12.13 14.32
CA GLY A 44 8.77 11.41 14.71
C GLY A 44 9.01 10.53 15.94
N THR A 45 8.13 9.54 16.15
CA THR A 45 8.34 8.53 17.21
C THR A 45 9.46 7.56 16.84
N LYS A 46 10.06 6.88 17.83
CA LYS A 46 11.16 5.94 17.59
C LYS A 46 10.77 4.82 16.62
N SER A 47 9.56 4.27 16.74
CA SER A 47 9.05 3.23 15.83
C SER A 47 8.87 3.78 14.41
N SER A 48 8.14 4.89 14.29
CA SER A 48 7.84 5.52 12.99
C SER A 48 9.11 5.93 12.24
N ILE A 49 10.15 6.40 12.95
CA ILE A 49 11.43 6.77 12.35
C ILE A 49 12.12 5.55 11.73
N ILE A 50 12.17 4.42 12.46
CA ILE A 50 12.81 3.19 11.99
C ILE A 50 12.03 2.64 10.78
N GLU A 51 10.72 2.54 10.90
CA GLU A 51 9.83 2.06 9.84
C GLU A 51 9.97 2.89 8.57
N THR A 52 9.94 4.23 8.69
CA THR A 52 10.08 5.15 7.57
C THR A 52 11.46 5.01 6.91
N LYS A 53 12.53 4.87 7.71
CA LYS A 53 13.88 4.73 7.16
C LYS A 53 13.99 3.51 6.26
N GLU A 54 13.55 2.33 6.72
CA GLU A 54 13.71 1.14 5.88
C GLU A 54 12.74 1.15 4.69
N GLU A 55 11.56 1.79 4.82
CA GLU A 55 10.67 2.02 3.67
C GLU A 55 11.35 2.87 2.60
N ILE A 56 11.97 3.99 2.98
CA ILE A 56 12.74 4.84 2.05
C ILE A 56 13.87 4.06 1.39
N LEU A 57 14.60 3.23 2.13
CA LEU A 57 15.68 2.41 1.57
C LEU A 57 15.16 1.38 0.55
N ILE A 58 14.03 0.72 0.82
CA ILE A 58 13.42 -0.23 -0.12
C ILE A 58 12.96 0.50 -1.39
N LEU A 59 12.27 1.63 -1.25
CA LEU A 59 11.81 2.44 -2.38
C LEU A 59 12.99 2.97 -3.20
N PHE A 60 14.09 3.35 -2.55
CA PHE A 60 15.31 3.79 -3.22
C PHE A 60 15.96 2.68 -4.05
N GLU A 61 16.04 1.45 -3.51
CA GLU A 61 16.55 0.30 -4.25
C GLU A 61 15.63 -0.10 -5.42
N GLN A 62 14.31 0.10 -5.30
CA GLN A 62 13.38 -0.09 -6.41
C GLN A 62 13.54 0.98 -7.49
N ALA A 63 13.73 2.24 -7.10
CA ALA A 63 14.01 3.35 -8.02
C ALA A 63 15.30 3.09 -8.82
N LYS A 64 16.34 2.56 -8.18
CA LYS A 64 17.58 2.13 -8.87
C LYS A 64 17.35 1.05 -9.92
N LYS A 65 16.39 0.16 -9.70
CA LYS A 65 16.00 -0.90 -10.65
C LYS A 65 15.12 -0.37 -11.80
N GLY A 66 14.87 0.94 -11.87
CA GLY A 66 14.05 1.56 -12.90
C GLY A 66 12.54 1.41 -12.65
N VAL A 67 12.13 1.05 -11.44
CA VAL A 67 10.70 1.03 -11.05
C VAL A 67 10.25 2.47 -10.83
N ASP A 68 9.10 2.83 -11.41
CA ASP A 68 8.46 4.13 -11.17
C ASP A 68 7.86 4.14 -9.75
N ILE A 69 8.22 5.16 -8.97
CA ILE A 69 7.76 5.28 -7.58
C ILE A 69 6.55 6.21 -7.58
N ASP A 70 5.37 5.61 -7.46
CA ASP A 70 4.09 6.32 -7.33
C ASP A 70 3.40 6.03 -5.99
N GLU A 71 2.25 6.66 -5.76
CA GLU A 71 1.47 6.48 -4.53
C GLU A 71 1.09 5.00 -4.30
N ASP A 72 0.75 4.28 -5.37
CA ASP A 72 0.38 2.87 -5.27
C ASP A 72 1.60 2.02 -4.84
N LYS A 73 2.80 2.33 -5.34
CA LYS A 73 4.05 1.65 -4.97
C LYS A 73 4.48 1.91 -3.52
N ILE A 74 4.33 3.15 -3.05
CA ILE A 74 4.58 3.52 -1.66
C ILE A 74 3.64 2.72 -0.74
N MET A 75 2.34 2.72 -1.07
CA MET A 75 1.34 1.98 -0.30
C MET A 75 1.56 0.47 -0.34
N GLU A 76 2.00 -0.10 -1.47
CA GLU A 76 2.38 -1.52 -1.58
C GLU A 76 3.56 -1.83 -0.67
N THR A 77 4.63 -1.04 -0.72
CA THR A 77 5.84 -1.23 0.11
C THR A 77 5.53 -1.20 1.59
N ARG A 78 4.69 -0.25 2.01
CA ARG A 78 4.23 -0.18 3.39
C ARG A 78 3.36 -1.38 3.79
N SER A 79 2.45 -1.78 2.92
CA SER A 79 1.56 -2.92 3.17
C SER A 79 2.38 -4.21 3.35
N MET A 80 3.42 -4.42 2.55
CA MET A 80 4.32 -5.57 2.69
C MET A 80 4.99 -5.61 4.07
N LYS A 81 5.41 -4.45 4.60
CA LYS A 81 5.96 -4.37 5.97
C LYS A 81 4.95 -4.68 7.06
N ILE A 82 3.75 -4.09 6.98
CA ILE A 82 2.72 -4.24 8.02
C ILE A 82 2.29 -5.70 8.16
N LEU A 83 2.33 -6.46 7.07
CA LEU A 83 1.80 -7.81 7.03
C LEU A 83 2.87 -8.89 7.31
N GLU A 84 4.14 -8.52 7.49
CA GLU A 84 5.29 -9.44 7.67
C GLU A 84 5.23 -10.67 6.74
N THR A 85 4.72 -10.47 5.52
CA THR A 85 4.31 -11.59 4.65
C THR A 85 5.45 -11.94 3.69
N ASP A 86 5.87 -13.21 3.72
CA ASP A 86 6.84 -13.76 2.77
C ASP A 86 6.36 -13.51 1.32
N PRO A 87 7.27 -13.26 0.36
CA PRO A 87 6.92 -12.95 -1.03
C PRO A 87 5.97 -13.97 -1.69
N ASP A 88 6.03 -15.25 -1.28
CA ASP A 88 5.19 -16.31 -1.84
C ASP A 88 3.72 -16.25 -1.36
N ASP A 89 3.47 -15.86 -0.11
CA ASP A 89 2.10 -15.64 0.40
C ASP A 89 1.42 -14.43 -0.28
N GLN A 90 2.22 -13.53 -0.87
CA GLN A 90 1.73 -12.33 -1.56
C GLN A 90 1.04 -12.64 -2.89
N MET A 91 1.32 -13.79 -3.51
CA MET A 91 0.76 -14.11 -4.83
C MET A 91 -0.77 -14.34 -4.78
N ASN A 92 -1.33 -14.55 -3.57
CA ASN A 92 -2.77 -14.78 -3.36
C ASN A 92 -3.49 -13.64 -2.61
N LEU A 93 -2.77 -12.61 -2.15
CA LEU A 93 -3.29 -11.55 -1.29
C LEU A 93 -3.50 -10.22 -2.03
N PHE A 94 -3.90 -10.26 -3.30
CA PHE A 94 -4.30 -9.07 -4.05
C PHE A 94 -5.54 -9.31 -4.90
N PHE A 95 -6.28 -8.23 -5.15
CA PHE A 95 -7.32 -8.21 -6.19
C PHE A 95 -6.80 -7.41 -7.37
N GLN A 96 -6.65 -8.08 -8.52
CA GLN A 96 -6.34 -7.41 -9.76
C GLN A 96 -7.62 -6.87 -10.37
N THR A 97 -7.64 -5.56 -10.63
CA THR A 97 -8.66 -4.93 -11.46
C THR A 97 -8.00 -4.37 -12.71
N LYS A 98 -8.78 -4.09 -13.76
CA LYS A 98 -8.30 -3.37 -14.97
C LYS A 98 -7.49 -2.11 -14.70
N LYS A 99 -7.74 -1.41 -13.58
CA LYS A 99 -7.10 -0.12 -13.28
C LYS A 99 -5.88 -0.26 -12.37
N ARG A 100 -5.93 -1.15 -11.37
CA ARG A 100 -4.87 -1.28 -10.37
C ARG A 100 -4.91 -2.60 -9.62
N LYS A 101 -3.77 -2.94 -9.03
CA LYS A 101 -3.60 -3.99 -8.02
C LYS A 101 -4.04 -3.44 -6.66
N ILE A 102 -4.92 -4.16 -5.97
CA ILE A 102 -5.43 -3.75 -4.66
C ILE A 102 -4.89 -4.72 -3.61
N LEU A 103 -4.14 -4.18 -2.65
CA LEU A 103 -3.54 -4.92 -1.54
C LEU A 103 -4.16 -4.51 -0.20
N PRO A 104 -4.22 -5.41 0.79
CA PRO A 104 -4.61 -5.06 2.15
C PRO A 104 -3.56 -4.13 2.78
N ARG A 105 -4.01 -3.05 3.42
CA ARG A 105 -3.16 -2.04 4.07
C ARG A 105 -3.08 -2.18 5.60
N SER A 106 -3.73 -3.19 6.16
CA SER A 106 -3.70 -3.50 7.59
C SER A 106 -3.97 -4.98 7.83
N GLN A 107 -3.61 -5.47 9.02
CA GLN A 107 -3.85 -6.88 9.39
C GLN A 107 -5.34 -7.26 9.30
N ASN A 108 -6.24 -6.39 9.75
CA ASN A 108 -7.68 -6.63 9.62
C ASN A 108 -8.14 -6.69 8.16
N GLN A 109 -7.53 -5.89 7.27
CA GLN A 109 -7.81 -6.01 5.84
C GLN A 109 -7.26 -7.32 5.27
N LYS A 110 -6.08 -7.78 5.70
CA LYS A 110 -5.54 -9.09 5.29
C LYS A 110 -6.49 -10.22 5.67
N ASN A 111 -6.92 -10.26 6.94
CA ASN A 111 -7.91 -11.23 7.41
C ASN A 111 -9.21 -11.14 6.58
N TYR A 112 -9.64 -9.93 6.22
CA TYR A 112 -10.82 -9.75 5.38
C TYR A 112 -10.63 -10.29 3.95
N PHE A 113 -9.45 -10.11 3.34
CA PHE A 113 -9.11 -10.69 2.04
C PHE A 113 -9.15 -12.22 2.09
N GLU A 114 -8.56 -12.83 3.12
CA GLU A 114 -8.56 -14.28 3.32
C GLU A 114 -9.99 -14.83 3.44
N LEU A 115 -10.85 -14.16 4.21
CA LEU A 115 -12.26 -14.52 4.33
C LEU A 115 -12.99 -14.39 2.98
N LEU A 116 -12.76 -13.31 2.23
CA LEU A 116 -13.36 -13.10 0.90
C LEU A 116 -12.91 -14.16 -0.14
N ASN A 117 -11.77 -14.80 0.08
CA ASN A 117 -11.25 -15.85 -0.82
C ASN A 117 -11.66 -17.26 -0.39
N SER A 118 -11.93 -17.49 0.90
CA SER A 118 -12.12 -18.83 1.46
C SER A 118 -13.55 -19.14 1.92
N LYS A 119 -14.43 -18.13 1.99
CA LYS A 119 -15.81 -18.28 2.50
C LYS A 119 -16.84 -17.83 1.46
N ASP A 120 -17.96 -18.54 1.41
CA ASP A 120 -19.09 -18.18 0.53
C ASP A 120 -19.84 -16.93 1.00
N ILE A 121 -19.92 -16.73 2.33
CA ILE A 121 -20.61 -15.61 2.97
C ILE A 121 -19.69 -14.96 3.99
N VAL A 122 -19.52 -13.63 3.88
CA VAL A 122 -18.68 -12.85 4.79
C VAL A 122 -19.46 -11.65 5.30
N PHE A 123 -19.56 -11.51 6.63
CA PHE A 123 -20.09 -10.33 7.29
C PHE A 123 -18.93 -9.43 7.71
N ALA A 124 -18.92 -8.19 7.24
CA ALA A 124 -17.91 -7.20 7.59
C ALA A 124 -18.56 -6.04 8.35
N TYR A 125 -18.02 -5.71 9.53
CA TYR A 125 -18.44 -4.56 10.34
C TYR A 125 -17.25 -3.67 10.68
N GLY A 126 -17.50 -2.41 11.00
CA GLY A 126 -16.48 -1.46 11.43
C GLY A 126 -16.71 -0.02 10.96
N PRO A 127 -15.86 0.93 11.38
CA PRO A 127 -16.02 2.36 11.12
C PRO A 127 -16.05 2.72 9.63
N ALA A 128 -16.59 3.89 9.28
CA ALA A 128 -16.47 4.42 7.93
C ALA A 128 -15.00 4.55 7.50
N GLY A 129 -14.70 4.35 6.22
CA GLY A 129 -13.35 4.50 5.67
C GLY A 129 -12.41 3.29 5.84
N THR A 130 -12.80 2.23 6.55
CA THR A 130 -11.93 1.04 6.75
C THR A 130 -11.87 0.07 5.56
N GLY A 131 -12.56 0.38 4.45
CA GLY A 131 -12.46 -0.38 3.21
C GLY A 131 -13.42 -1.56 3.05
N LYS A 132 -14.34 -1.83 4.00
CA LYS A 132 -15.30 -2.96 3.95
C LYS A 132 -16.00 -3.10 2.59
N THR A 133 -16.71 -2.05 2.16
CA THR A 133 -17.42 -2.06 0.87
C THR A 133 -16.47 -2.04 -0.31
N PHE A 134 -15.40 -1.23 -0.23
CA PHE A 134 -14.44 -1.08 -1.33
C PHE A 134 -13.75 -2.40 -1.67
N LEU A 135 -13.28 -3.14 -0.66
CA LEU A 135 -12.58 -4.41 -0.83
C LEU A 135 -13.51 -5.53 -1.29
N ALA A 136 -14.76 -5.58 -0.79
CA ALA A 136 -15.78 -6.50 -1.29
C ALA A 136 -16.05 -6.29 -2.80
N VAL A 137 -16.23 -5.03 -3.20
CA VAL A 137 -16.45 -4.66 -4.60
C VAL A 137 -15.22 -4.99 -5.44
N ALA A 138 -14.01 -4.74 -4.93
CA ALA A 138 -12.76 -5.10 -5.60
C ALA A 138 -12.67 -6.60 -5.88
N LYS A 139 -12.97 -7.46 -4.89
CA LYS A 139 -13.05 -8.92 -5.07
C LYS A 139 -14.08 -9.28 -6.13
N ALA A 140 -15.30 -8.73 -6.05
CA ALA A 140 -16.37 -9.03 -6.98
C ALA A 140 -15.99 -8.68 -8.43
N VAL A 141 -15.39 -7.50 -8.64
CA VAL A 141 -14.91 -7.06 -9.95
C VAL A 141 -13.77 -7.95 -10.47
N ALA A 142 -12.82 -8.32 -9.61
CA ALA A 142 -11.75 -9.24 -9.97
C ALA A 142 -12.30 -10.61 -10.39
N SER A 143 -13.23 -11.18 -9.61
CA SER A 143 -13.91 -12.44 -9.94
C SER A 143 -14.67 -12.38 -11.26
N LEU A 144 -15.35 -11.26 -11.56
CA LEU A 144 -16.04 -11.06 -12.83
C LEU A 144 -15.05 -11.00 -14.00
N GLN A 145 -13.93 -10.32 -13.83
CA GLN A 145 -12.89 -10.19 -14.86
C GLN A 145 -12.18 -11.52 -15.14
N GLN A 146 -12.01 -12.36 -14.12
CA GLN A 146 -11.46 -13.71 -14.25
C GLN A 146 -12.49 -14.74 -14.75
N GLY A 147 -13.74 -14.34 -14.97
CA GLY A 147 -14.81 -15.26 -15.40
C GLY A 147 -15.32 -16.22 -14.32
N LEU A 148 -14.92 -16.02 -13.06
CA LEU A 148 -15.37 -16.84 -11.92
C LEU A 148 -16.85 -16.61 -11.60
N VAL A 149 -17.39 -15.44 -11.97
CA VAL A 149 -18.82 -15.09 -11.84
C VAL A 149 -19.33 -14.43 -13.12
N LYS A 150 -20.64 -14.54 -13.37
CA LYS A 150 -21.28 -13.95 -14.57
C LYS A 150 -21.92 -12.58 -14.32
N LYS A 151 -22.25 -12.25 -13.07
CA LYS A 151 -22.95 -11.02 -12.69
C LYS A 151 -22.60 -10.61 -11.26
N ILE A 152 -22.54 -9.31 -11.02
CA ILE A 152 -22.41 -8.70 -9.69
C ILE A 152 -23.75 -8.03 -9.37
N ILE A 153 -24.25 -8.23 -8.16
CA ILE A 153 -25.45 -7.55 -7.65
C ILE A 153 -25.02 -6.70 -6.46
N LEU A 154 -25.27 -5.39 -6.54
CA LEU A 154 -25.04 -4.45 -5.46
C LEU A 154 -26.39 -3.97 -4.97
N SER A 155 -26.68 -4.17 -3.70
CA SER A 155 -27.88 -3.65 -3.05
C SER A 155 -27.49 -2.66 -1.96
N ARG A 156 -28.37 -1.70 -1.72
CA ARG A 156 -28.35 -0.83 -0.55
C ARG A 156 -29.77 -0.78 0.00
N PRO A 157 -29.98 -0.68 1.33
CA PRO A 157 -31.30 -0.44 1.87
C PRO A 157 -31.84 0.89 1.32
N ALA A 158 -33.14 0.94 1.06
CA ALA A 158 -33.81 2.22 0.86
C ALA A 158 -33.75 2.95 2.20
N VAL A 159 -33.04 4.07 2.23
CA VAL A 159 -32.93 4.95 3.39
C VAL A 159 -33.87 6.12 3.19
#